data_AF-A0A932Y5F9-F1
#
_entry.id   AF-A0A932Y5F9-F1
#
_cell.length_a   1.000
_cell.length_b   1.000
_cell.length_c   1.000
_cell.angle_alpha   90.00
_cell.angle_beta   90.00
_cell.angle_gamma   90.00
#
_symmetry.space_group_name_H-M   'P 1'
#
loop_
_entity.id
_entity.type
_entity.pdbx_description
1 polymer ?
#
loop_
_entity_poly.entity_id
_entity_poly.type
_entity_poly.pdbx_seq_one_letter_code
_entity_poly.pdbx_strand_id
1 'polypeptide(L)'
;MRSFERRVFLKSTEWLKKLADAEISMEETGQIDVFGHLQEETITRDHTIQFLKDLRLKFQQAAEEFNQFRKNPRQTVKVYGIANTDADFLLFRNSLKLVIGFSNPGRIACSFHTLSGGVFNPHQKPVAQKKYGIPTPPDKNSQTLGDHLDIELGLFNEAHWTFKGQRVDPVAIVQFYFTEFVKNSAS
;
A
#
# COMPACT_ATOMS: atom_id res chain seq x y z
N MET A 1 -7.73 -19.24 -26.31
CA MET A 1 -8.59 -18.42 -25.42
C MET A 1 -9.04 -19.22 -24.19
N ARG A 2 -8.11 -19.80 -23.41
CA ARG A 2 -8.39 -20.66 -22.22
C ARG A 2 -7.36 -20.46 -21.07
N SER A 3 -6.65 -19.34 -21.08
CA SER A 3 -5.55 -19.07 -20.13
C SER A 3 -5.91 -17.99 -19.10
N PHE A 4 -7.02 -17.26 -19.31
CA PHE A 4 -7.40 -16.13 -18.47
C PHE A 4 -8.22 -16.54 -17.23
N GLU A 5 -9.06 -17.58 -17.34
CA GLU A 5 -9.87 -18.09 -16.22
C GLU A 5 -9.05 -18.78 -15.12
N ARG A 6 -7.84 -19.25 -15.44
CA ARG A 6 -7.02 -20.02 -14.49
C ARG A 6 -6.29 -19.15 -13.45
N ARG A 7 -6.23 -17.82 -13.62
CA ARG A 7 -5.59 -16.90 -12.67
C ARG A 7 -6.51 -16.37 -11.57
N VAL A 8 -7.83 -16.36 -11.79
CA VAL A 8 -8.80 -15.95 -10.76
C VAL A 8 -8.88 -16.99 -9.62
N PHE A 9 -8.61 -18.26 -9.94
CA PHE A 9 -8.75 -19.38 -9.01
C PHE A 9 -7.62 -19.49 -7.97
N LEU A 10 -6.45 -18.88 -8.18
CA LEU A 10 -5.30 -19.04 -7.27
C LEU A 10 -5.35 -18.16 -6.01
N LYS A 11 -6.17 -17.10 -6.00
CA LYS A 11 -6.55 -16.39 -4.74
C LYS A 11 -7.59 -17.16 -3.92
N SER A 12 -8.16 -18.25 -4.45
CA SER A 12 -9.37 -18.89 -3.93
C SER A 12 -9.15 -19.91 -2.80
N THR A 13 -7.92 -20.24 -2.40
CA THR A 13 -7.68 -21.36 -1.46
C THR A 13 -6.91 -21.00 -0.19
N GLU A 14 -6.35 -19.79 -0.06
CA GLU A 14 -5.66 -19.39 1.18
C GLU A 14 -6.62 -19.36 2.38
N TRP A 15 -7.86 -18.94 2.18
CA TRP A 15 -8.88 -18.97 3.22
C TRP A 15 -9.26 -20.40 3.62
N LEU A 16 -9.29 -21.35 2.66
CA LEU A 16 -9.51 -22.77 2.94
C LEU A 16 -8.38 -23.35 3.79
N LYS A 17 -7.13 -22.95 3.49
CA LYS A 17 -5.97 -23.34 4.30
C LYS A 17 -6.08 -22.79 5.73
N LYS A 18 -6.37 -21.48 5.87
CA LYS A 18 -6.58 -20.86 7.19
C LYS A 18 -7.70 -21.56 7.97
N LEU A 19 -8.77 -21.96 7.29
CA LEU A 19 -9.88 -22.69 7.88
C LEU A 19 -9.46 -24.08 8.36
N ALA A 20 -8.74 -24.85 7.53
CA ALA A 20 -8.23 -26.17 7.90
C ALA A 20 -7.22 -26.11 9.06
N ASP A 21 -6.31 -25.13 9.05
CA ASP A 21 -5.33 -24.92 10.13
C ASP A 21 -6.04 -24.56 11.46
N ALA A 22 -7.12 -23.77 11.40
CA ALA A 22 -7.94 -23.44 12.56
C ALA A 22 -8.68 -24.66 13.10
N GLU A 23 -9.26 -25.49 12.23
CA GLU A 23 -9.94 -26.73 12.62
C GLU A 23 -9.00 -27.69 13.35
N ILE A 24 -7.81 -27.94 12.80
CA ILE A 24 -6.77 -28.78 13.45
C ILE A 24 -6.39 -28.21 14.82
N SER A 25 -6.18 -26.90 14.91
CA SER A 25 -5.81 -26.25 16.18
C SER A 25 -6.93 -26.35 17.23
N MET A 26 -8.19 -26.29 16.81
CA MET A 26 -9.35 -26.49 17.68
C MET A 26 -9.42 -27.93 18.22
N GLU A 27 -9.12 -28.92 17.37
CA GLU A 27 -9.05 -30.33 17.80
C GLU A 27 -7.92 -30.58 18.81
N GLU A 28 -6.75 -29.99 18.59
CA GLU A 28 -5.57 -30.17 19.44
C GLU A 28 -5.68 -29.45 20.79
N THR A 29 -6.27 -28.26 20.81
CA THR A 29 -6.33 -27.40 22.02
C THR A 29 -7.64 -27.51 22.79
N GLY A 30 -8.71 -28.00 22.16
CA GLY A 30 -10.07 -28.00 22.70
C GLY A 30 -10.66 -26.60 22.90
N GLN A 31 -10.00 -25.53 22.43
CA GLN A 31 -10.48 -24.16 22.50
C GLN A 31 -11.24 -23.81 21.21
N ILE A 32 -12.49 -23.35 21.35
CA ILE A 32 -13.32 -22.93 20.21
C ILE A 32 -13.24 -21.41 20.10
N ASP A 33 -12.71 -20.90 18.98
CA ASP A 33 -12.79 -19.48 18.67
C ASP A 33 -14.15 -19.13 18.04
N VAL A 34 -15.13 -18.86 18.89
CA VAL A 34 -16.51 -18.52 18.48
C VAL A 34 -16.58 -17.17 17.76
N PHE A 35 -15.58 -16.29 17.92
CA PHE A 35 -15.62 -14.89 17.48
C PHE A 35 -14.47 -14.49 16.55
N GLY A 36 -13.61 -15.40 16.11
CA GLY A 36 -12.44 -15.09 15.27
C GLY A 36 -12.79 -14.37 13.96
N HIS A 37 -13.95 -14.66 13.39
CA HIS A 37 -14.47 -14.01 12.18
C HIS A 37 -15.04 -12.59 12.44
N LEU A 38 -15.12 -12.16 13.70
CA LEU A 38 -15.63 -10.86 14.14
C LEU A 38 -14.51 -9.94 14.67
N GLN A 39 -13.25 -10.38 14.64
CA GLN A 39 -12.12 -9.52 15.00
C GLN A 39 -11.80 -8.55 13.86
N GLU A 40 -12.58 -7.48 13.80
CA GLU A 40 -12.50 -6.43 12.78
C GLU A 40 -11.09 -5.86 12.65
N GLU A 41 -10.37 -5.68 13.76
CA GLU A 41 -9.00 -5.15 13.76
C GLU A 41 -8.00 -6.10 13.08
N THR A 42 -8.08 -7.40 13.37
CA THR A 42 -7.22 -8.43 12.75
C THR A 42 -7.50 -8.50 11.25
N ILE A 43 -8.77 -8.54 10.86
CA ILE A 43 -9.22 -8.56 9.47
C ILE A 43 -8.71 -7.31 8.73
N THR A 44 -8.91 -6.14 9.33
CA THR A 44 -8.48 -4.85 8.79
C THR A 44 -6.97 -4.77 8.62
N ARG A 45 -6.20 -5.27 9.60
CA ARG A 45 -4.74 -5.37 9.53
C ARG A 45 -4.30 -6.27 8.38
N ASP A 46 -4.88 -7.46 8.26
CA ASP A 46 -4.58 -8.42 7.18
C ASP A 46 -4.85 -7.79 5.80
N HIS A 47 -5.99 -7.14 5.62
CA HIS A 47 -6.32 -6.42 4.38
C HIS A 47 -5.35 -5.27 4.10
N THR A 48 -4.92 -4.52 5.13
CA THR A 48 -3.94 -3.44 4.99
C THR A 48 -2.60 -3.96 4.47
N ILE A 49 -2.08 -5.01 5.09
CA ILE A 49 -0.81 -5.63 4.67
C ILE A 49 -0.94 -6.20 3.25
N GLN A 50 -2.05 -6.85 2.94
CA GLN A 50 -2.27 -7.44 1.63
C GLN A 50 -2.36 -6.37 0.53
N PHE A 51 -3.01 -5.25 0.81
CA PHE A 51 -3.10 -4.13 -0.13
C PHE A 51 -1.75 -3.44 -0.33
N LEU A 52 -0.94 -3.26 0.72
CA LEU A 52 0.43 -2.76 0.59
C LEU A 52 1.29 -3.64 -0.30
N LYS A 53 1.22 -4.97 -0.13
CA LYS A 53 1.92 -5.94 -1.00
C LYS A 53 1.48 -5.80 -2.47
N ASP A 54 0.18 -5.64 -2.70
CA ASP A 54 -0.38 -5.46 -4.04
C ASP A 54 0.06 -4.14 -4.69
N LEU A 55 0.02 -3.03 -3.94
CA LEU A 55 0.53 -1.74 -4.38
C LEU A 55 2.02 -1.84 -4.72
N ARG A 56 2.84 -2.44 -3.86
CA ARG A 56 4.28 -2.63 -4.09
C ARG A 56 4.53 -3.34 -5.43
N LEU A 57 3.84 -4.44 -5.68
CA LEU A 57 3.98 -5.20 -6.93
C LEU A 57 3.63 -4.35 -8.15
N LYS A 58 2.53 -3.60 -8.09
CA LYS A 58 2.12 -2.71 -9.19
C LYS A 58 3.10 -1.56 -9.40
N PHE A 59 3.65 -0.97 -8.34
CA PHE A 59 4.70 0.05 -8.45
C PHE A 59 5.99 -0.52 -9.03
N GLN A 60 6.37 -1.75 -8.69
CA GLN A 60 7.52 -2.42 -9.28
C GLN A 60 7.33 -2.62 -10.80
N GLN A 61 6.17 -3.10 -11.22
CA GLN A 61 5.82 -3.26 -12.64
C GLN A 61 5.86 -1.91 -13.38
N ALA A 62 5.21 -0.88 -12.83
CA ALA A 62 5.21 0.45 -13.43
C ALA A 62 6.63 1.05 -13.53
N ALA A 63 7.46 0.87 -12.50
CA ALA A 63 8.85 1.32 -12.51
C ALA A 63 9.69 0.60 -13.57
N GLU A 64 9.51 -0.72 -13.69
CA GLU A 64 10.21 -1.52 -14.70
C GLU A 64 9.84 -1.08 -16.12
N GLU A 65 8.54 -1.02 -16.44
CA GLU A 65 8.04 -0.58 -17.74
C GLU A 65 8.51 0.84 -18.08
N PHE A 66 8.39 1.78 -17.14
CA PHE A 66 8.85 3.15 -17.31
C PHE A 66 10.37 3.22 -17.60
N ASN A 67 11.17 2.47 -16.86
CA ASN A 67 12.62 2.43 -17.06
C ASN A 67 12.98 1.84 -18.43
N GLN A 68 12.27 0.81 -18.87
CA GLN A 68 12.43 0.22 -20.22
C GLN A 68 12.10 1.24 -21.32
N PHE A 69 11.00 2.00 -21.20
CA PHE A 69 10.64 3.02 -22.17
C PHE A 69 11.64 4.18 -22.22
N ARG A 70 12.20 4.60 -21.07
CA ARG A 70 13.15 5.73 -20.98
C ARG A 70 14.51 5.43 -21.62
N LYS A 71 14.94 4.16 -21.68
CA LYS A 71 16.23 3.70 -22.24
C LYS A 71 17.47 4.46 -21.74
N ASN A 72 17.41 5.06 -20.55
CA ASN A 72 18.52 5.80 -19.94
C ASN A 72 18.90 5.18 -18.58
N PRO A 73 20.08 4.56 -18.46
CA PRO A 73 20.48 3.83 -17.25
C PRO A 73 20.82 4.74 -16.06
N ARG A 74 21.03 6.05 -16.26
CA ARG A 74 21.53 6.95 -15.19
C ARG A 74 20.45 7.45 -14.23
N GLN A 75 19.18 7.40 -14.60
CA GLN A 75 18.07 7.97 -13.82
C GLN A 75 16.88 7.02 -13.74
N THR A 76 17.13 5.79 -13.28
CA THR A 76 16.09 4.78 -13.13
C THR A 76 15.30 5.00 -11.85
N VAL A 77 14.00 4.70 -11.91
CA VAL A 77 13.15 4.59 -10.71
C VAL A 77 13.44 3.25 -10.05
N LYS A 78 13.79 3.27 -8.76
CA LYS A 78 14.05 2.06 -7.98
C LYS A 78 12.99 1.90 -6.90
N VAL A 79 12.51 0.67 -6.70
CA VAL A 79 11.53 0.33 -5.66
C VAL A 79 12.19 -0.58 -4.63
N TYR A 80 12.18 -0.17 -3.37
CA TYR A 80 12.81 -0.89 -2.26
C TYR A 80 11.78 -1.24 -1.19
N GLY A 81 11.91 -2.42 -0.58
CA GLY A 81 11.21 -2.72 0.67
C GLY A 81 11.90 -2.08 1.87
N ILE A 82 11.16 -1.74 2.90
CA ILE A 82 11.70 -1.22 4.16
C ILE A 82 11.91 -2.38 5.13
N ALA A 83 13.13 -2.52 5.65
CA ALA A 83 13.48 -3.58 6.59
C ALA A 83 12.67 -3.46 7.90
N ASN A 84 12.37 -4.59 8.53
CA ASN A 84 11.59 -4.68 9.77
C ASN A 84 10.15 -4.13 9.66
N THR A 85 9.58 -4.15 8.45
CA THR A 85 8.17 -3.83 8.21
C THR A 85 7.50 -4.96 7.43
N ASP A 86 6.19 -5.14 7.61
CA ASP A 86 5.46 -6.25 6.97
C ASP A 86 5.36 -6.11 5.45
N ALA A 87 5.18 -4.87 4.96
CA ALA A 87 4.90 -4.61 3.55
C ALA A 87 5.31 -3.20 3.08
N ASP A 88 5.98 -2.39 3.90
CA ASP A 88 6.28 -1.01 3.53
C ASP A 88 7.35 -0.96 2.45
N PHE A 89 7.25 0.04 1.59
CA PHE A 89 8.17 0.22 0.48
C PHE A 89 8.36 1.69 0.14
N LEU A 90 9.42 1.95 -0.61
CA LEU A 90 9.71 3.29 -1.12
C LEU A 90 10.15 3.24 -2.57
N LEU A 91 9.83 4.31 -3.29
CA LEU A 91 10.38 4.62 -4.59
C LEU A 91 11.49 5.64 -4.42
N PHE A 92 12.56 5.49 -5.19
CA PHE A 92 13.70 6.40 -5.16
C PHE A 92 14.21 6.75 -6.55
N ARG A 93 14.44 8.04 -6.78
CA ARG A 93 15.02 8.60 -8.01
C ARG A 93 15.48 10.04 -7.74
N ASN A 94 16.71 10.38 -8.14
CA ASN A 94 17.26 11.74 -8.06
C ASN A 94 17.00 12.43 -6.71
N SER A 95 17.36 11.78 -5.61
CA SER A 95 17.21 12.31 -4.25
C SER A 95 15.77 12.45 -3.71
N LEU A 96 14.75 12.24 -4.55
CA LEU A 96 13.35 12.17 -4.12
C LEU A 96 13.00 10.74 -3.69
N LYS A 97 12.31 10.63 -2.55
CA LYS A 97 11.70 9.40 -2.07
C LYS A 97 10.18 9.56 -2.02
N LEU A 98 9.45 8.56 -2.47
CA LEU A 98 8.04 8.37 -2.15
C LEU A 98 7.95 7.15 -1.25
N VAL A 99 7.44 7.31 -0.04
CA VAL A 99 7.30 6.23 0.93
C VAL A 99 5.83 5.90 1.11
N ILE A 100 5.51 4.61 0.97
CA ILE A 100 4.17 4.07 1.12
C ILE A 100 4.24 2.96 2.17
N GLY A 101 3.51 3.12 3.26
CA GLY A 101 3.63 2.21 4.39
C GLY A 101 2.41 2.18 5.31
N PHE A 102 2.41 1.17 6.16
CA PHE A 102 1.42 0.92 7.20
C PHE A 102 1.45 2.07 8.22
N SER A 103 0.31 2.70 8.46
CA SER A 103 0.16 3.71 9.52
C SER A 103 -0.51 3.11 10.74
N ASN A 104 -1.72 2.56 10.56
CA ASN A 104 -2.52 1.87 11.57
C ASN A 104 -3.30 0.75 10.86
N PRO A 105 -3.92 -0.21 11.58
CA PRO A 105 -4.89 -1.10 10.97
C PRO A 105 -5.93 -0.30 10.19
N GLY A 106 -6.00 -0.53 8.88
CA GLY A 106 -6.95 0.12 7.98
C GLY A 106 -6.49 1.46 7.41
N ARG A 107 -5.24 1.86 7.67
CA ARG A 107 -4.69 3.11 7.13
C ARG A 107 -3.29 2.93 6.56
N ILE A 108 -3.12 3.43 5.34
CA ILE A 108 -1.83 3.51 4.64
C ILE A 108 -1.46 4.97 4.48
N ALA A 109 -0.19 5.30 4.76
CA ALA A 109 0.36 6.63 4.54
C ALA A 109 1.21 6.65 3.26
N CYS A 110 1.05 7.71 2.46
CA CYS A 110 1.81 7.99 1.24
C CYS A 110 2.49 9.35 1.38
N SER A 111 3.83 9.41 1.38
CA SER A 111 4.56 10.66 1.67
C SER A 111 5.79 10.85 0.80
N PHE A 112 6.05 12.09 0.39
CA PHE A 112 7.25 12.47 -0.35
C PHE A 112 8.32 13.03 0.60
N HIS A 113 9.57 12.62 0.39
CA HIS A 113 10.72 13.08 1.19
C HIS A 113 11.88 13.50 0.26
N THR A 114 12.48 14.65 0.54
CA THR A 114 13.73 15.11 -0.09
C THR A 114 14.89 15.01 0.90
N LEU A 115 16.12 14.93 0.39
CA LEU A 115 17.34 14.74 1.20
C LEU A 115 17.68 15.95 2.11
N SER A 116 16.96 17.08 2.03
CA SER A 116 17.26 18.32 2.76
C SER A 116 16.86 18.32 4.25
N GLY A 117 16.94 17.19 4.94
CA GLY A 117 16.87 17.12 6.41
C GLY A 117 15.50 16.70 6.96
N GLY A 118 15.34 15.40 7.16
CA GLY A 118 14.28 14.81 7.96
C GLY A 118 14.58 13.34 8.22
N VAL A 119 14.99 13.02 9.45
CA VAL A 119 15.11 11.62 9.88
C VAL A 119 13.70 11.03 9.89
N PHE A 120 13.53 9.96 9.12
CA PHE A 120 12.28 9.24 8.96
C PHE A 120 11.75 8.80 10.34
N ASN A 121 10.59 9.32 10.76
CA ASN A 121 9.94 8.92 12.00
C ASN A 121 8.52 8.44 11.68
N PRO A 122 8.27 7.12 11.67
CA PRO A 122 6.98 6.51 11.25
C PRO A 122 5.75 6.92 12.07
N HIS A 123 5.93 7.68 13.16
CA HIS A 123 4.91 7.98 14.17
C HIS A 123 4.53 9.48 14.27
N GLN A 124 4.77 10.30 13.24
CA GLN A 124 4.36 11.71 13.31
C GLN A 124 2.83 11.87 13.30
N LYS A 125 2.33 12.65 14.26
CA LYS A 125 0.89 12.99 14.38
C LYS A 125 0.48 13.96 13.27
N PRO A 126 -0.72 13.80 12.67
CA PRO A 126 -1.18 14.65 11.59
C PRO A 126 -1.50 16.08 12.07
N VAL A 127 -1.09 17.09 11.28
CA VAL A 127 -1.56 18.49 11.40
C VAL A 127 -2.52 18.78 10.24
N ALA A 128 -3.49 19.67 10.51
CA ALA A 128 -4.72 19.90 9.76
C ALA A 128 -4.63 19.89 8.21
N GLN A 129 -5.47 19.05 7.59
CA GLN A 129 -5.61 18.89 6.14
C GLN A 129 -6.43 20.04 5.50
N LYS A 130 -6.00 20.53 4.34
CA LYS A 130 -6.82 21.40 3.47
C LYS A 130 -7.86 20.57 2.70
N LYS A 131 -9.07 21.14 2.56
CA LYS A 131 -10.34 20.53 2.10
C LYS A 131 -10.46 20.06 0.64
N TYR A 132 -9.37 19.98 -0.13
CA TYR A 132 -9.49 19.65 -1.56
C TYR A 132 -9.07 18.20 -1.82
N GLY A 133 -9.91 17.45 -2.55
CA GLY A 133 -9.74 16.04 -2.94
C GLY A 133 -8.52 15.73 -3.82
N ILE A 134 -7.53 16.62 -3.86
CA ILE A 134 -6.33 16.52 -4.67
C ILE A 134 -5.19 16.12 -3.72
N PRO A 135 -4.47 15.01 -3.98
CA PRO A 135 -3.24 14.67 -3.25
C PRO A 135 -2.24 15.84 -3.33
N THR A 136 -1.52 16.11 -2.24
CA THR A 136 -0.72 17.36 -2.15
C THR A 136 0.64 17.18 -2.83
N PRO A 137 0.99 17.98 -3.86
CA PRO A 137 2.32 17.94 -4.47
C PRO A 137 3.41 18.31 -3.45
N PRO A 138 4.63 17.75 -3.55
CA PRO A 138 5.74 18.19 -2.72
C PRO A 138 6.09 19.65 -3.03
N ASP A 139 5.85 20.57 -2.09
CA ASP A 139 6.36 21.94 -2.19
C ASP A 139 7.89 21.93 -2.11
N LYS A 140 8.57 22.80 -2.89
CA LYS A 140 10.04 22.84 -3.01
C LYS A 140 10.80 22.92 -1.67
N ASN A 141 10.13 23.37 -0.60
CA ASN A 141 10.71 23.59 0.73
C ASN A 141 9.99 22.86 1.87
N SER A 142 9.01 21.98 1.61
CA SER A 142 8.24 21.33 2.69
C SER A 142 8.29 19.80 2.57
N GLN A 143 8.59 19.13 3.69
CA GLN A 143 8.08 17.78 3.91
C GLN A 143 6.55 17.90 3.91
N THR A 144 5.89 17.33 2.92
CA THR A 144 4.42 17.31 2.91
C THR A 144 3.94 16.28 3.92
N LEU A 145 2.99 16.68 4.76
CA LEU A 145 2.20 15.74 5.55
C LEU A 145 1.59 14.74 4.57
N GLY A 146 1.94 13.46 4.74
CA GLY A 146 1.56 12.41 3.82
C GLY A 146 0.05 12.33 3.62
N ASP A 147 -0.34 11.88 2.44
CA ASP A 147 -1.71 11.51 2.12
C ASP A 147 -2.06 10.17 2.79
N HIS A 148 -3.33 9.96 3.11
CA HIS A 148 -3.81 8.72 3.74
C HIS A 148 -4.83 8.02 2.86
N LEU A 149 -4.66 6.70 2.74
CA LEU A 149 -5.68 5.78 2.22
C LEU A 149 -6.30 5.05 3.40
N ASP A 150 -7.62 5.03 3.44
CA ASP A 150 -8.39 4.40 4.52
C ASP A 150 -9.20 3.22 3.96
N ILE A 151 -9.28 2.14 4.72
CA ILE A 151 -10.14 1.00 4.41
C ILE A 151 -11.58 1.28 4.85
N GLU A 152 -12.54 0.79 4.08
CA GLU A 152 -13.93 0.62 4.48
C GLU A 152 -14.30 -0.85 4.32
N LEU A 153 -14.73 -1.48 5.40
CA LEU A 153 -15.25 -2.85 5.37
C LEU A 153 -16.73 -2.82 4.96
N GLY A 154 -17.01 -3.44 3.82
CA GLY A 154 -18.36 -3.72 3.34
C GLY A 154 -18.94 -5.00 3.95
N LEU A 155 -20.03 -5.47 3.34
CA LEU A 155 -20.66 -6.73 3.74
C LEU A 155 -19.67 -7.90 3.60
N PHE A 156 -19.77 -8.88 4.50
CA PHE A 156 -18.91 -10.08 4.50
C PHE A 156 -17.41 -9.77 4.62
N ASN A 157 -17.05 -8.68 5.31
CA ASN A 157 -15.67 -8.22 5.46
C ASN A 157 -14.98 -7.89 4.12
N GLU A 158 -15.75 -7.51 3.09
CA GLU A 158 -15.18 -7.07 1.82
C GLU A 158 -14.49 -5.70 1.99
N ALA A 159 -13.16 -5.68 1.88
CA ALA A 159 -12.38 -4.47 1.99
C ALA A 159 -12.41 -3.60 0.72
N HIS A 160 -12.81 -2.34 0.86
CA HIS A 160 -12.64 -1.31 -0.15
C HIS A 160 -11.69 -0.23 0.34
N TRP A 161 -10.90 0.36 -0.56
CA TRP A 161 -9.98 1.45 -0.21
C TRP A 161 -10.55 2.78 -0.65
N THR A 162 -10.38 3.78 0.20
CA THR A 162 -10.83 5.14 -0.03
C THR A 162 -9.69 6.14 0.12
N PHE A 163 -9.81 7.23 -0.63
CA PHE A 163 -9.01 8.43 -0.46
C PHE A 163 -9.97 9.60 -0.23
N LYS A 164 -9.89 10.23 0.94
CA LYS A 164 -10.79 11.35 1.33
C LYS A 164 -12.28 10.99 1.16
N GLY A 165 -12.64 9.75 1.52
CA GLY A 165 -14.01 9.22 1.45
C GLY A 165 -14.48 8.81 0.05
N GLN A 166 -13.60 8.81 -0.95
CA GLN A 166 -13.93 8.30 -2.30
C GLN A 166 -13.22 6.98 -2.56
N ARG A 167 -13.96 5.99 -3.07
CA ARG A 167 -13.39 4.69 -3.44
C ARG A 167 -12.32 4.84 -4.51
N VAL A 168 -11.22 4.13 -4.34
CA VAL A 168 -10.06 4.16 -5.24
C VAL A 168 -9.61 2.76 -5.60
N ASP A 169 -9.23 2.59 -6.86
CA ASP A 169 -8.63 1.36 -7.37
C ASP A 169 -7.09 1.40 -7.23
N PRO A 170 -6.42 0.28 -6.90
CA PRO A 170 -4.96 0.19 -6.84
C PRO A 170 -4.23 0.74 -8.07
N VAL A 171 -4.76 0.50 -9.27
CA VAL A 171 -4.14 0.96 -10.53
C VAL A 171 -4.21 2.48 -10.62
N ALA A 172 -5.34 3.09 -10.25
CA ALA A 172 -5.49 4.55 -10.24
C ALA A 172 -4.53 5.20 -9.23
N ILE A 173 -4.36 4.60 -8.04
CA ILE A 173 -3.39 5.04 -7.03
C ILE A 173 -1.97 5.04 -7.63
N VAL A 174 -1.56 3.92 -8.22
CA VAL A 174 -0.22 3.76 -8.80
C VAL A 174 -0.01 4.78 -9.93
N GLN A 175 -0.95 4.90 -10.86
CA GLN A 175 -0.87 5.86 -11.96
C GLN A 175 -0.67 7.28 -11.45
N PHE A 176 -1.45 7.70 -10.45
CA PHE A 176 -1.36 9.05 -9.89
C PHE A 176 0.00 9.28 -9.21
N TYR A 177 0.33 8.50 -8.17
CA TYR A 177 1.52 8.72 -7.37
C TYR A 177 2.81 8.48 -8.15
N PHE A 178 2.83 7.51 -9.07
CA PHE A 178 3.99 7.27 -9.93
C PHE A 178 4.23 8.42 -10.91
N THR A 179 3.16 8.96 -11.51
CA THR A 179 3.24 10.14 -12.39
C THR A 179 3.83 11.34 -11.64
N GLU A 180 3.31 11.62 -10.45
CA GLU A 180 3.79 12.74 -9.64
C GLU A 180 5.23 12.51 -9.17
N PHE A 181 5.58 11.29 -8.77
CA PHE A 181 6.96 10.93 -8.44
C PHE A 181 7.91 11.14 -9.61
N VAL A 182 7.54 10.72 -10.82
CA VAL A 182 8.38 10.86 -12.02
C VAL A 182 8.59 12.33 -12.40
N LYS A 183 7.55 13.16 -12.32
CA LYS A 183 7.63 14.60 -12.63
C LYS A 183 8.54 15.33 -11.63
N ASN A 184 8.31 15.11 -10.34
CA ASN A 184 9.04 15.80 -9.28
C ASN A 184 10.48 15.29 -9.11
N SER A 185 10.77 14.04 -9.48
CA SER A 185 12.14 13.50 -9.48
C SER A 185 12.93 13.81 -10.75
N ALA A 186 12.32 14.40 -11.79
CA ALA A 186 13.04 14.73 -13.02
C ALA A 186 13.81 16.06 -12.95
N SER A 187 13.56 16.87 -11.91
CA SER A 187 14.24 18.15 -11.66
C SER A 187 15.69 17.96 -11.20
#